data_AF-A0A7Y2DPV4-F1
#
_entry.id   AF-A0A7Y2DPV4-F1
#
_cell.length_a   1.000
_cell.length_b   1.000
_cell.length_c   1.000
_cell.angle_alpha   90.00
_cell.angle_beta   90.00
_cell.angle_gamma   90.00
#
_symmetry.space_group_name_H-M   'P 1'
#
loop_
_entity.id
_entity.type
_entity.pdbx_description
1 polymer ?
#
loop_
_entity_poly.entity_id
_entity_poly.type
_entity_poly.pdbx_seq_one_letter_code
_entity_poly.pdbx_strand_id
1 'polypeptide(L)'
;MVIVSRFRIEAMDCTAEEQLVRMRLSGLDGVDLVRVDLDSREVAVRHRTDAAAVDSALRSLDLGTTYLGDGGDVEIPADTGRERSALRIALAINAAFFVGELTVGLVSRSMGLVADALDMGADASVYALSLAAVGTSAARKNRLARVSGYLQLGLALLGMVEVIRRLVGDEDLPDVTSMIVVSLLVLAGNIVTLVILRRVRSDDAHFQASWIFTANDIKVNALVILAACGVAWFDSALPDLVAGIVIFGVVANGARRILKLAG
;
A
#
# COMPACT_ATOMS: atom_id res chain seq x y z
N MET A 1 18.59 -27.50 -7.87
CA MET A 1 18.85 -26.75 -9.12
C MET A 1 18.34 -25.34 -8.88
N VAL A 2 19.06 -24.30 -9.32
CA VAL A 2 18.56 -22.91 -9.21
C VAL A 2 17.70 -22.65 -10.45
N ILE A 3 16.47 -22.23 -10.24
CA ILE A 3 15.47 -21.95 -11.29
C ILE A 3 15.07 -20.47 -11.18
N VAL A 4 14.73 -19.88 -12.33
CA VAL A 4 14.10 -18.56 -12.39
C VAL A 4 12.68 -18.72 -12.88
N SER A 5 11.71 -18.45 -12.02
CA SER A 5 10.28 -18.47 -12.37
C SER A 5 9.76 -17.04 -12.51
N ARG A 6 8.93 -16.81 -13.53
CA ARG A 6 8.31 -15.51 -13.82
C ARG A 6 6.81 -15.52 -13.56
N PHE A 7 6.31 -14.43 -13.00
CA PHE A 7 4.91 -14.25 -12.66
C PHE A 7 4.45 -12.85 -13.08
N ARG A 8 3.18 -12.73 -13.51
CA ARG A 8 2.49 -11.46 -13.63
C ARG A 8 1.57 -11.28 -12.44
N ILE A 9 1.53 -10.09 -11.85
CA ILE A 9 0.67 -9.77 -10.71
C ILE A 9 -0.22 -8.59 -11.09
N GLU A 10 -1.49 -8.85 -11.40
CA GLU A 10 -2.40 -7.84 -11.95
C GLU A 10 -2.57 -6.61 -11.05
N ALA A 11 -2.67 -6.78 -9.73
CA ALA A 11 -2.93 -5.70 -8.78
C ALA A 11 -1.66 -5.16 -8.11
N MET A 12 -0.46 -5.37 -8.68
CA MET A 12 0.79 -4.82 -8.17
C MET A 12 1.06 -3.45 -8.80
N ASP A 13 0.26 -2.45 -8.44
CA ASP A 13 0.26 -1.12 -9.05
C ASP A 13 0.83 0.01 -8.16
N CYS A 14 1.16 -0.28 -6.90
CA CYS A 14 1.84 0.64 -6.00
C CYS A 14 3.09 0.01 -5.35
N THR A 15 3.94 0.87 -4.77
CA THR A 15 5.19 0.44 -4.12
C THR A 15 4.96 -0.38 -2.86
N ALA A 16 3.83 -0.20 -2.17
CA ALA A 16 3.44 -1.01 -1.03
C ALA A 16 3.07 -2.44 -1.45
N GLU A 17 2.35 -2.69 -2.55
CA GLU A 17 2.10 -4.07 -3.01
C GLU A 17 3.40 -4.77 -3.43
N GLU A 18 4.30 -4.07 -4.13
CA GLU A 18 5.65 -4.59 -4.40
C GLU A 18 6.33 -5.04 -3.10
N GLN A 19 6.26 -4.20 -2.06
CA GLN A 19 6.86 -4.52 -0.76
C GLN A 19 6.20 -5.75 -0.10
N LEU A 20 4.89 -5.90 -0.21
CA LEU A 20 4.18 -7.09 0.26
C LEU A 20 4.63 -8.36 -0.47
N VAL A 21 4.78 -8.30 -1.80
CA VAL A 21 5.30 -9.39 -2.62
C VAL A 21 6.70 -9.81 -2.17
N ARG A 22 7.61 -8.83 -2.03
CA ARG A 22 8.99 -9.07 -1.57
C ARG A 22 9.01 -9.66 -0.17
N MET A 23 8.22 -9.10 0.75
CA MET A 23 8.13 -9.59 2.12
C MET A 23 7.67 -11.05 2.15
N ARG A 24 6.63 -11.40 1.37
CA ARG A 24 6.10 -12.77 1.31
C ARG A 24 7.12 -13.77 0.80
N LEU A 25 7.81 -13.43 -0.28
CA LEU A 25 8.84 -14.28 -0.89
C LEU A 25 10.09 -14.41 -0.01
N SER A 26 10.45 -13.35 0.74
CA SER A 26 11.58 -13.40 1.69
C SER A 26 11.37 -14.35 2.88
N GLY A 27 10.12 -14.78 3.11
CA GLY A 27 9.77 -15.76 4.14
C GLY A 27 9.90 -17.21 3.68
N LEU A 28 10.17 -17.46 2.40
CA LEU A 28 10.33 -18.81 1.86
C LEU A 28 11.80 -19.26 1.90
N ASP A 29 12.03 -20.46 2.41
CA ASP A 29 13.34 -21.09 2.34
C ASP A 29 13.71 -21.42 0.90
N GLY A 30 14.94 -21.09 0.52
CA GLY A 30 15.47 -21.35 -0.82
C GLY A 30 15.11 -20.30 -1.87
N VAL A 31 14.51 -19.15 -1.51
CA VAL A 31 14.45 -17.98 -2.40
C VAL A 31 15.75 -17.20 -2.27
N ASP A 32 16.47 -17.05 -3.37
CA ASP A 32 17.78 -16.39 -3.40
C ASP A 32 17.65 -14.91 -3.81
N LEU A 33 16.75 -14.60 -4.75
CA LEU A 33 16.57 -13.24 -5.26
C LEU A 33 15.16 -13.00 -5.79
N VAL A 34 14.66 -11.77 -5.61
CA VAL A 34 13.37 -11.31 -6.15
C VAL A 34 13.59 -10.00 -6.89
N ARG A 35 13.23 -9.97 -8.18
CA ARG A 35 13.17 -8.75 -8.99
C ARG A 35 11.71 -8.47 -9.33
N VAL A 36 11.31 -7.23 -9.13
CA VAL A 36 9.96 -6.74 -9.41
C VAL A 36 10.08 -5.61 -10.41
N ASP A 37 9.26 -5.66 -11.45
CA ASP A 37 9.05 -4.58 -12.40
C ASP A 37 7.59 -4.10 -12.27
N LEU A 38 7.43 -2.89 -11.76
CA LEU A 38 6.11 -2.27 -11.56
C LEU A 38 5.46 -1.84 -12.89
N ASP A 39 6.25 -1.53 -13.92
CA ASP A 39 5.73 -1.05 -15.21
C ASP A 39 5.10 -2.20 -16.00
N SER A 40 5.77 -3.36 -16.02
CA SER A 40 5.25 -4.58 -16.66
C SER A 40 4.38 -5.44 -15.72
N ARG A 41 4.34 -5.10 -14.43
CA ARG A 41 3.72 -5.90 -13.35
C ARG A 41 4.25 -7.33 -13.29
N GLU A 42 5.54 -7.51 -13.59
CA GLU A 42 6.20 -8.81 -13.61
C GLU A 42 7.13 -8.99 -12.41
N VAL A 43 7.16 -10.22 -11.89
CA VAL A 43 8.00 -10.65 -10.78
C VAL A 43 8.83 -11.83 -11.25
N ALA A 44 10.15 -11.68 -11.20
CA ALA A 44 11.11 -12.74 -11.47
C ALA A 44 11.75 -13.19 -10.16
N VAL A 45 11.64 -14.49 -9.86
CA VAL A 45 12.13 -15.08 -8.62
C VAL A 45 13.21 -16.09 -8.95
N ARG A 46 14.41 -15.92 -8.38
CA ARG A 46 15.47 -16.92 -8.43
C ARG A 46 15.40 -17.76 -7.16
N HIS A 47 15.17 -19.06 -7.30
CA HIS A 47 14.96 -19.96 -6.17
C HIS A 47 15.48 -21.38 -6.40
N ARG A 48 15.62 -22.12 -5.29
CA ARG A 48 15.99 -23.54 -5.20
C ARG A 48 14.84 -24.43 -4.73
N THR A 49 13.70 -23.82 -4.37
CA THR A 49 12.45 -24.50 -4.00
C THR A 49 11.60 -24.81 -5.24
N ASP A 50 10.47 -25.48 -5.04
CA ASP A 50 9.49 -25.77 -6.10
C ASP A 50 8.79 -24.49 -6.57
N ALA A 51 8.65 -24.31 -7.89
CA ALA A 51 7.91 -23.20 -8.48
C ALA A 51 6.45 -23.16 -7.98
N ALA A 52 5.85 -24.32 -7.68
CA ALA A 52 4.52 -24.40 -7.10
C ALA A 52 4.44 -23.77 -5.70
N ALA A 53 5.52 -23.84 -4.91
CA ALA A 53 5.57 -23.19 -3.60
C ALA A 53 5.63 -21.66 -3.72
N VAL A 54 6.37 -21.15 -4.73
CA VAL A 54 6.43 -19.73 -5.05
C VAL A 54 5.08 -19.23 -5.56
N ASP A 55 4.45 -19.95 -6.49
CA ASP A 55 3.11 -19.63 -7.01
C ASP A 55 2.07 -19.60 -5.89
N SER A 56 2.03 -20.61 -5.03
CA SER A 56 1.13 -20.67 -3.87
C SER A 56 1.33 -19.48 -2.91
N ALA A 57 2.59 -19.11 -2.65
CA ALA A 57 2.90 -17.96 -1.80
C ALA A 57 2.44 -16.64 -2.44
N LEU A 58 2.61 -16.45 -3.75
CA LEU A 58 2.14 -15.25 -4.45
C LEU A 58 0.62 -15.20 -4.54
N ARG A 59 -0.05 -16.31 -4.85
CA ARG A 59 -1.53 -16.39 -4.87
C ARG A 59 -2.15 -16.10 -3.51
N SER A 60 -1.46 -16.39 -2.41
CA SER A 60 -1.94 -16.05 -1.06
C SER A 60 -2.12 -14.54 -0.82
N LEU A 61 -1.47 -13.70 -1.64
CA LEU A 61 -1.59 -12.24 -1.60
C LEU A 61 -2.89 -11.71 -2.19
N ASP A 62 -3.60 -12.53 -2.98
CA ASP A 62 -4.84 -12.14 -3.65
C ASP A 62 -4.67 -10.90 -4.57
N LEU A 63 -3.56 -10.88 -5.33
CA LEU A 63 -3.19 -9.80 -6.26
C LEU A 63 -3.34 -10.19 -7.74
N GLY A 64 -4.02 -11.30 -8.05
CA GLY A 64 -4.20 -11.78 -9.43
C GLY A 64 -2.90 -12.33 -10.03
N THR A 65 -2.25 -13.28 -9.35
CA THR A 65 -0.99 -13.89 -9.82
C THR A 65 -1.24 -14.87 -10.97
N THR A 66 -0.52 -14.68 -12.08
CA THR A 66 -0.46 -15.60 -13.21
C THR A 66 0.97 -16.06 -13.44
N TYR A 67 1.18 -17.37 -13.56
CA TYR A 67 2.48 -17.94 -13.88
C TYR A 67 2.81 -17.79 -15.37
N LEU A 68 3.99 -17.26 -15.69
CA LEU A 68 4.43 -16.99 -17.06
C LEU A 68 5.42 -18.05 -17.59
N GLY A 69 6.00 -18.85 -16.71
CA GLY A 69 6.97 -19.89 -17.07
C GLY A 69 8.33 -19.74 -16.38
N ASP A 70 9.20 -20.72 -16.63
CA ASP A 70 10.58 -20.75 -16.15
C ASP A 70 11.53 -20.22 -17.24
N GLY A 71 12.42 -19.29 -16.88
CA GLY A 71 13.46 -18.82 -17.78
C GLY A 71 13.91 -17.36 -17.58
N GLY A 72 15.13 -17.09 -18.05
CA GLY A 72 15.79 -15.78 -18.03
C GLY A 72 16.67 -15.55 -16.80
N ASP A 73 17.52 -14.53 -16.87
CA ASP A 73 18.39 -14.15 -15.77
C ASP A 73 17.75 -13.10 -14.87
N VAL A 74 18.01 -13.22 -13.56
CA VAL A 74 17.71 -12.19 -12.57
C VAL A 74 19.04 -11.61 -12.09
N GLU A 75 19.36 -10.39 -12.52
CA GLU A 75 20.52 -9.65 -12.01
C GLU A 75 20.34 -9.27 -10.53
N ILE A 76 21.43 -9.39 -9.78
CA ILE A 76 21.50 -9.03 -8.37
C ILE A 76 21.47 -7.49 -8.25
N PRO A 77 20.55 -6.90 -7.46
CA PRO A 77 20.51 -5.46 -7.23
C PRO A 77 21.84 -4.97 -6.63
N ALA A 78 22.42 -3.94 -7.26
CA ALA A 78 23.76 -3.46 -6.93
C ALA A 78 23.86 -2.64 -5.62
N ASP A 79 22.74 -2.11 -5.09
CA ASP A 79 22.78 -1.21 -3.92
C ASP A 79 21.60 -1.36 -2.95
N THR A 80 21.72 -2.31 -2.02
CA THR A 80 20.76 -2.49 -0.90
C THR A 80 20.70 -1.31 0.07
N GLY A 81 21.72 -0.44 0.10
CA GLY A 81 21.81 0.70 1.01
C GLY A 81 20.92 1.87 0.59
N ARG A 82 20.89 2.17 -0.71
CA ARG A 82 19.96 3.17 -1.28
C ARG A 82 18.51 2.73 -1.13
N GLU A 83 18.20 1.45 -1.36
CA GLU A 83 16.82 0.93 -1.22
C GLU A 83 16.31 1.10 0.21
N ARG A 84 17.13 0.75 1.20
CA ARG A 84 16.80 0.94 2.61
C ARG A 84 16.58 2.41 2.96
N SER A 85 17.36 3.31 2.38
CA SER A 85 17.24 4.75 2.63
C SER A 85 15.95 5.31 2.03
N ALA A 86 15.58 4.88 0.82
CA ALA A 86 14.33 5.26 0.17
C ALA A 86 13.11 4.74 0.95
N LEU A 87 13.15 3.49 1.42
CA LEU A 87 12.08 2.92 2.26
C LEU A 87 11.92 3.67 3.59
N ARG A 88 13.01 4.14 4.20
CA ARG A 88 12.94 4.98 5.42
C ARG A 88 12.27 6.33 5.16
N ILE A 89 12.55 6.94 4.00
CA ILE A 89 11.92 8.20 3.62
C ILE A 89 10.44 7.98 3.33
N ALA A 90 10.08 6.93 2.56
CA ALA A 90 8.70 6.56 2.29
C ALA A 90 7.90 6.30 3.58
N LEU A 91 8.50 5.56 4.53
CA LEU A 91 7.94 5.33 5.86
C LEU A 91 7.70 6.65 6.60
N ALA A 92 8.69 7.55 6.64
CA ALA A 92 8.58 8.81 7.35
C ALA A 92 7.48 9.72 6.77
N ILE A 93 7.37 9.77 5.44
CA ILE A 93 6.35 10.56 4.74
C ILE A 93 4.96 10.00 5.05
N ASN A 94 4.72 8.70 4.83
CA ASN A 94 3.42 8.07 5.09
C ASN A 94 3.03 8.15 6.56
N ALA A 95 3.97 7.95 7.49
CA ALA A 95 3.68 8.07 8.92
C ALA A 95 3.34 9.51 9.32
N ALA A 96 3.98 10.52 8.72
CA ALA A 96 3.66 11.93 8.98
C ALA A 96 2.26 12.28 8.46
N PHE A 97 1.92 11.86 7.24
CA PHE A 97 0.58 12.07 6.69
C PHE A 97 -0.49 11.30 7.46
N PHE A 98 -0.25 10.04 7.84
CA PHE A 98 -1.16 9.29 8.71
C PHE A 98 -1.55 10.08 9.97
N VAL A 99 -0.57 10.62 10.70
CA VAL A 99 -0.85 11.39 11.93
C VAL A 99 -1.53 12.73 11.62
N GLY A 100 -1.06 13.44 10.59
CA GLY A 100 -1.61 14.74 10.19
C GLY A 100 -3.05 14.64 9.70
N GLU A 101 -3.32 13.75 8.76
CA GLU A 101 -4.64 13.50 8.19
C GLU A 101 -5.61 12.92 9.20
N LEU A 102 -5.17 12.01 10.07
CA LEU A 102 -6.04 11.50 11.13
C LEU A 102 -6.46 12.64 12.06
N THR A 103 -5.52 13.51 12.43
CA THR A 103 -5.80 14.67 13.27
C THR A 103 -6.77 15.62 12.57
N VAL A 104 -6.48 16.01 11.33
CA VAL A 104 -7.33 16.95 10.59
C VAL A 104 -8.68 16.34 10.28
N GLY A 105 -8.76 15.08 9.85
CA GLY A 105 -10.01 14.37 9.57
C GLY A 105 -10.93 14.27 10.79
N LEU A 106 -10.37 14.05 11.98
CA LEU A 106 -11.16 14.07 13.22
C LEU A 106 -11.65 15.49 13.57
N VAL A 107 -10.82 16.52 13.40
CA VAL A 107 -11.17 17.91 13.69
C VAL A 107 -12.17 18.47 12.67
N SER A 108 -11.98 18.17 11.39
CA SER A 108 -12.85 18.56 10.27
C SER A 108 -14.07 17.67 10.14
N ARG A 109 -14.16 16.59 10.92
CA ARG A 109 -15.22 15.58 10.91
C ARG A 109 -15.35 14.83 9.58
N SER A 110 -14.33 14.84 8.72
CA SER A 110 -14.33 14.09 7.47
C SER A 110 -13.93 12.63 7.68
N MET A 111 -14.86 11.71 7.40
CA MET A 111 -14.59 10.28 7.39
C MET A 111 -13.77 9.85 6.19
N GLY A 112 -13.84 10.58 5.06
CA GLY A 112 -12.95 10.40 3.92
C GLY A 112 -11.49 10.62 4.28
N LEU A 113 -11.17 11.73 4.96
CA LEU A 113 -9.81 12.01 5.44
C LEU A 113 -9.35 11.01 6.51
N VAL A 114 -10.23 10.62 7.45
CA VAL A 114 -9.88 9.58 8.44
C VAL A 114 -9.55 8.27 7.75
N ALA A 115 -10.30 7.89 6.71
CA ALA A 115 -10.05 6.66 5.97
C ALA A 115 -8.75 6.73 5.15
N ASP A 116 -8.47 7.85 4.47
CA ASP A 116 -7.21 8.09 3.74
C ASP A 116 -5.99 8.02 4.69
N ALA A 117 -6.11 8.62 5.88
CA ALA A 117 -5.10 8.51 6.91
C ALA A 117 -4.81 7.04 7.28
N LEU A 118 -5.85 6.22 7.48
CA LEU A 118 -5.65 4.80 7.80
C LEU A 118 -4.97 4.03 6.66
N ASP A 119 -5.20 4.42 5.40
CA ASP A 119 -4.51 3.87 4.23
C ASP A 119 -3.02 4.22 4.26
N MET A 120 -2.67 5.49 4.52
CA MET A 120 -1.28 5.91 4.77
C MET A 120 -0.65 5.15 5.95
N GLY A 121 -1.43 4.86 6.98
CA GLY A 121 -1.01 4.02 8.11
C GLY A 121 -0.77 2.56 7.72
N ALA A 122 -1.54 2.04 6.76
CA ALA A 122 -1.35 0.73 6.18
C ALA A 122 -0.02 0.66 5.43
N ASP A 123 0.20 1.61 4.53
CA ASP A 123 1.42 1.76 3.76
C ASP A 123 2.66 1.95 4.63
N ALA A 124 2.60 2.84 5.61
CA ALA A 124 3.66 3.03 6.60
C ALA A 124 4.01 1.70 7.30
N SER A 125 3.00 0.91 7.66
CA SER A 125 3.24 -0.38 8.30
C SER A 125 3.92 -1.38 7.36
N VAL A 126 3.52 -1.41 6.08
CA VAL A 126 4.18 -2.24 5.07
C VAL A 126 5.64 -1.83 4.88
N TYR A 127 5.94 -0.54 4.77
CA TYR A 127 7.33 -0.07 4.67
C TYR A 127 8.14 -0.40 5.93
N ALA A 128 7.54 -0.26 7.12
CA ALA A 128 8.19 -0.63 8.38
C ALA A 128 8.48 -2.14 8.45
N LEU A 129 7.54 -2.98 8.02
CA LEU A 129 7.71 -4.43 7.96
C LEU A 129 8.80 -4.83 6.96
N SER A 130 8.85 -4.20 5.79
CA SER A 130 9.92 -4.41 4.79
C SER A 130 11.29 -4.01 5.33
N LEU A 131 11.39 -2.89 6.06
CA LEU A 131 12.63 -2.49 6.72
C LEU A 131 13.05 -3.45 7.85
N ALA A 132 12.08 -3.97 8.60
CA ALA A 132 12.31 -4.94 9.66
C ALA A 132 12.65 -6.34 9.11
N ALA A 133 12.24 -6.65 7.87
CA ALA A 133 12.53 -7.92 7.22
C ALA A 133 14.04 -8.14 6.99
N VAL A 134 14.83 -7.07 6.97
CA VAL A 134 16.29 -7.11 6.86
C VAL A 134 16.92 -7.43 8.22
N GLY A 135 17.22 -8.71 8.46
CA GLY A 135 18.03 -9.17 9.61
C GLY A 135 17.25 -9.68 10.84
N THR A 136 15.92 -9.82 10.77
CA THR A 136 15.12 -10.43 11.85
C THR A 136 14.63 -11.84 11.48
N SER A 137 14.39 -12.69 12.49
CA SER A 137 13.86 -14.03 12.26
C SER A 137 12.43 -13.99 11.72
N ALA A 138 12.06 -14.97 10.88
CA ALA A 138 10.72 -15.09 10.30
C ALA A 138 9.60 -15.01 11.36
N ALA A 139 9.81 -15.62 12.52
CA ALA A 139 8.85 -15.58 13.64
C ALA A 139 8.58 -14.15 14.17
N ARG A 140 9.60 -13.28 14.23
CA ARG A 140 9.42 -11.87 14.63
C ARG A 140 8.68 -11.09 13.55
N LYS A 141 9.01 -11.29 12.27
CA LYS A 141 8.30 -10.66 11.13
C LYS A 141 6.80 -10.97 11.18
N ASN A 142 6.44 -12.25 11.35
CA ASN A 142 5.06 -12.70 11.44
C ASN A 142 4.32 -12.14 12.66
N ARG A 143 5.03 -11.90 13.77
CA ARG A 143 4.41 -11.25 14.94
C ARG A 143 4.12 -9.77 14.66
N LEU A 144 5.07 -9.03 14.09
CA LEU A 144 4.88 -7.61 13.77
C LEU A 144 3.77 -7.42 12.72
N ALA A 145 3.77 -8.25 11.67
CA ALA A 145 2.74 -8.22 10.64
C ALA A 145 1.35 -8.52 11.22
N ARG A 146 1.22 -9.51 12.11
CA ARG A 146 -0.05 -9.79 12.81
C ARG A 146 -0.55 -8.60 13.62
N VAL A 147 0.33 -7.97 14.41
CA VAL A 147 -0.05 -6.82 15.25
C VAL A 147 -0.54 -5.65 14.38
N SER A 148 0.22 -5.33 13.33
CA SER A 148 -0.16 -4.28 12.38
C SER A 148 -1.49 -4.58 11.69
N GLY A 149 -1.67 -5.79 11.17
CA GLY A 149 -2.92 -6.20 10.50
C GLY A 149 -4.14 -6.16 11.41
N TYR A 150 -4.03 -6.61 12.68
CA TYR A 150 -5.14 -6.52 13.63
C TYR A 150 -5.45 -5.07 14.02
N LEU A 151 -4.43 -4.23 14.21
CA LEU A 151 -4.62 -2.82 14.52
C LEU A 151 -5.35 -2.11 13.39
N GLN A 152 -4.91 -2.27 12.14
CA GLN A 152 -5.53 -1.66 10.97
C GLN A 152 -6.95 -2.16 10.74
N LEU A 153 -7.18 -3.47 10.87
CA LEU A 153 -8.53 -4.02 10.76
C LEU A 153 -9.45 -3.47 11.85
N GLY A 154 -8.96 -3.35 13.08
CA GLY A 154 -9.70 -2.74 14.18
C GLY A 154 -10.07 -1.28 13.90
N LEU A 155 -9.10 -0.47 13.44
CA LEU A 155 -9.33 0.93 13.10
C LEU A 155 -10.30 1.10 11.92
N ALA A 156 -10.17 0.28 10.87
CA ALA A 156 -11.09 0.31 9.73
C ALA A 156 -12.52 -0.08 10.13
N LEU A 157 -12.68 -1.07 11.02
CA LEU A 157 -13.99 -1.46 11.55
C LEU A 157 -14.60 -0.36 12.43
N LEU A 158 -13.81 0.27 13.30
CA LEU A 158 -14.26 1.41 14.11
C LEU A 158 -14.68 2.58 13.22
N GLY A 159 -13.89 2.90 12.19
CA GLY A 159 -14.24 3.91 11.20
C GLY A 159 -15.53 3.59 10.46
N MET A 160 -15.72 2.34 10.02
CA MET A 160 -16.94 1.90 9.35
C MET A 160 -18.17 2.00 10.26
N VAL A 161 -18.05 1.63 11.55
CA VAL A 161 -19.13 1.78 12.54
C VAL A 161 -19.49 3.26 12.71
N GLU A 162 -18.49 4.14 12.78
CA GLU A 162 -18.70 5.58 12.89
C GLU A 162 -19.40 6.15 11.65
N VAL A 163 -19.03 5.70 10.44
CA VAL A 163 -19.75 6.08 9.20
C VAL A 163 -21.20 5.63 9.24
N ILE A 164 -21.49 4.39 9.65
CA ILE A 164 -22.87 3.89 9.73
C ILE A 164 -23.69 4.69 10.75
N ARG A 165 -23.09 5.01 11.91
CA ARG A 165 -23.74 5.84 12.94
C ARG A 165 -24.13 7.20 12.40
N ARG A 166 -23.24 7.80 11.61
CA ARG A 166 -23.37 9.10 10.95
C ARG A 166 -24.40 9.10 9.81
N LEU A 167 -24.47 8.03 9.03
CA LEU A 167 -25.50 7.86 7.99
C LEU A 167 -26.94 7.79 8.52
N VAL A 168 -27.13 7.29 9.75
CA VAL A 168 -28.46 7.09 10.34
C VAL A 168 -28.86 8.25 11.26
N GLY A 169 -27.90 9.02 11.76
CA GLY A 169 -28.13 10.21 12.59
C GLY A 169 -28.13 11.51 11.78
N ASP A 170 -28.45 12.61 12.46
CA ASP A 170 -28.14 13.96 11.94
C ASP A 170 -26.63 14.21 12.11
N GLU A 171 -26.01 14.74 11.06
CA GLU A 171 -24.57 14.98 11.02
C GLU A 171 -24.23 16.39 10.55
N ASP A 172 -23.25 16.99 11.23
CA ASP A 172 -22.66 18.26 10.83
C ASP A 172 -21.79 18.09 9.59
N LEU A 173 -21.86 19.05 8.67
CA LEU A 173 -21.06 19.04 7.45
C LEU A 173 -19.55 19.03 7.76
N PRO A 174 -18.76 18.20 7.06
CA PRO A 174 -17.31 18.23 7.21
C PRO A 174 -16.73 19.52 6.63
N ASP A 175 -15.61 19.98 7.17
CA ASP A 175 -14.93 21.17 6.65
C ASP A 175 -14.26 20.88 5.30
N VAL A 176 -14.94 21.31 4.23
CA VAL A 176 -14.51 21.15 2.84
C VAL A 176 -13.12 21.73 2.58
N THR A 177 -12.77 22.84 3.22
CA THR A 177 -11.49 23.51 2.97
C THR A 177 -10.34 22.66 3.51
N SER A 178 -10.48 22.14 4.73
CA SER A 178 -9.52 21.17 5.29
C SER A 178 -9.39 19.92 4.42
N MET A 179 -10.51 19.36 3.93
CA MET A 179 -10.48 18.19 3.04
C MET A 179 -9.63 18.43 1.79
N ILE A 180 -9.91 19.52 1.05
CA ILE A 180 -9.20 19.81 -0.20
C ILE A 180 -7.72 20.10 0.06
N VAL A 181 -7.40 20.96 1.04
CA VAL A 181 -6.02 21.38 1.31
C VAL A 181 -5.19 20.18 1.74
N VAL A 182 -5.70 19.36 2.65
CA VAL A 182 -4.96 18.20 3.16
C VAL A 182 -4.77 17.14 2.09
N SER A 183 -5.82 16.75 1.36
CA SER A 183 -5.68 15.75 0.29
C SER A 183 -4.74 16.21 -0.84
N LEU A 184 -4.66 17.51 -1.12
CA LEU A 184 -3.66 18.03 -2.08
C LEU A 184 -2.23 17.90 -1.55
N LEU A 185 -2.00 18.14 -0.26
CA LEU A 185 -0.68 17.98 0.36
C LEU A 185 -0.25 16.51 0.37
N VAL A 186 -1.17 15.61 0.67
CA VAL A 186 -0.93 14.16 0.73
C VAL A 186 -0.67 13.62 -0.66
N LEU A 187 -1.46 14.02 -1.65
CA LEU A 187 -1.22 13.72 -3.06
C LEU A 187 0.19 14.13 -3.50
N ALA A 188 0.63 15.34 -3.15
CA ALA A 188 1.99 15.80 -3.45
C ALA A 188 3.05 14.96 -2.73
N GLY A 189 2.81 14.59 -1.47
CA GLY A 189 3.64 13.68 -0.68
C GLY A 189 3.81 12.30 -1.29
N ASN A 190 2.73 11.71 -1.80
CA ASN A 190 2.74 10.41 -2.45
C ASN A 190 3.47 10.45 -3.79
N ILE A 191 3.32 11.52 -4.55
CA ILE A 191 4.13 11.76 -5.77
C ILE A 191 5.63 11.82 -5.42
N VAL A 192 6.01 12.54 -4.34
CA VAL A 192 7.41 12.60 -3.90
C VAL A 192 7.93 11.23 -3.49
N THR A 193 7.15 10.47 -2.71
CA THR A 193 7.50 9.11 -2.28
C THR A 193 7.74 8.19 -3.47
N LEU A 194 6.83 8.21 -4.45
CA LEU A 194 6.95 7.47 -5.69
C LEU A 194 8.24 7.80 -6.44
N VAL A 195 8.53 9.09 -6.63
CA VAL A 195 9.73 9.56 -7.34
C VAL A 195 11.00 9.09 -6.63
N ILE A 196 11.04 9.13 -5.30
CA ILE A 196 12.20 8.69 -4.50
C ILE A 196 12.42 7.19 -4.65
N LEU A 197 11.36 6.38 -4.50
CA LEU A 197 11.46 4.92 -4.61
C LEU A 197 11.85 4.48 -6.03
N ARG A 198 11.32 5.14 -7.07
CA ARG A 198 11.67 4.86 -8.47
C ARG A 198 13.12 5.20 -8.80
N ARG A 199 13.64 6.33 -8.32
CA ARG A 199 15.04 6.73 -8.59
C ARG A 199 16.09 5.75 -8.04
N VAL A 200 15.71 4.93 -7.07
CA VAL A 200 16.60 3.91 -6.52
C VAL A 200 16.50 2.58 -7.30
N ARG A 201 15.45 2.40 -8.11
CA ARG A 201 15.11 1.12 -8.75
C ARG A 201 15.42 1.03 -10.25
N SER A 202 15.74 2.14 -10.91
CA SER A 202 16.00 2.14 -12.36
C SER A 202 17.32 2.83 -12.72
N ASP A 203 18.26 2.04 -13.26
CA ASP A 203 19.07 2.47 -14.40
C ASP A 203 18.21 2.23 -15.68
N ASP A 204 18.28 3.14 -16.64
CA ASP A 204 17.63 3.14 -17.98
C ASP A 204 16.18 3.67 -18.18
N ALA A 205 16.14 4.93 -18.63
CA ALA A 205 15.59 5.45 -19.89
C ALA A 205 14.11 5.25 -20.31
N HIS A 206 13.26 4.52 -19.60
CA HIS A 206 11.83 4.42 -19.93
C HIS A 206 10.95 5.27 -19.00
N PHE A 207 11.18 6.58 -19.08
CA PHE A 207 10.57 7.61 -18.20
C PHE A 207 9.08 7.91 -18.48
N GLN A 208 8.52 7.51 -19.63
CA GLN A 208 7.29 8.14 -20.14
C GLN A 208 5.98 7.36 -19.94
N ALA A 209 6.00 6.04 -19.73
CA ALA A 209 4.75 5.29 -19.53
C ALA A 209 4.27 5.29 -18.07
N SER A 210 5.19 5.49 -17.13
CA SER A 210 5.02 5.23 -15.69
C SER A 210 4.26 6.34 -14.92
N TRP A 211 3.98 7.51 -15.55
CA TRP A 211 3.17 8.60 -14.96
C TRP A 211 1.66 8.30 -15.00
N ILE A 212 1.22 7.47 -15.94
CA ILE A 212 -0.20 7.12 -16.14
C ILE A 212 -0.69 6.10 -15.10
N PHE A 213 0.23 5.48 -14.34
CA PHE A 213 -0.02 4.32 -13.47
C PHE A 213 0.24 4.55 -11.98
N THR A 214 0.39 5.79 -11.52
CA THR A 214 0.48 6.09 -10.08
C THR A 214 -0.91 5.92 -9.43
N ALA A 215 -1.35 4.69 -9.23
CA ALA A 215 -2.75 4.35 -9.46
C ALA A 215 -3.61 4.16 -8.22
N ASN A 216 -3.11 3.92 -7.00
CA ASN A 216 -4.01 3.72 -5.85
C ASN A 216 -4.07 4.94 -4.93
N ASP A 217 -2.95 5.41 -4.40
CA ASP A 217 -2.95 6.55 -3.47
C ASP A 217 -3.47 7.83 -4.14
N ILE A 218 -3.17 8.04 -5.42
CA ILE A 218 -3.74 9.14 -6.20
C ILE A 218 -5.26 8.97 -6.36
N LYS A 219 -5.77 7.74 -6.56
CA LYS A 219 -7.22 7.50 -6.67
C LYS A 219 -7.91 7.76 -5.34
N VAL A 220 -7.34 7.32 -4.22
CA VAL A 220 -7.86 7.57 -2.87
C VAL A 220 -7.90 9.06 -2.58
N ASN A 221 -6.78 9.77 -2.77
CA ASN A 221 -6.70 11.23 -2.57
C ASN A 221 -7.65 11.99 -3.51
N ALA A 222 -7.74 11.58 -4.78
CA ALA A 222 -8.69 12.17 -5.74
C ALA A 222 -10.14 11.90 -5.34
N LEU A 223 -10.45 10.71 -4.80
CA LEU A 223 -11.78 10.37 -4.29
C LEU A 223 -12.16 11.29 -3.12
N VAL A 224 -11.24 11.58 -2.19
CA VAL A 224 -11.49 12.53 -1.09
C VAL A 224 -11.70 13.95 -1.60
N ILE A 225 -10.92 14.41 -2.58
CA ILE A 225 -11.11 15.73 -3.20
C ILE A 225 -12.47 15.81 -3.91
N LEU A 226 -12.85 14.78 -4.67
CA LEU A 226 -14.16 14.70 -5.32
C LEU A 226 -15.29 14.68 -4.30
N ALA A 227 -15.11 13.97 -3.19
CA ALA A 227 -16.07 13.97 -2.09
C ALA A 227 -16.20 15.36 -1.47
N ALA A 228 -15.11 16.08 -1.23
CA ALA A 228 -15.13 17.46 -0.73
C ALA A 228 -15.93 18.41 -1.65
N CYS A 229 -15.68 18.32 -2.96
CA CYS A 229 -16.46 19.05 -3.97
C CYS A 229 -17.94 18.66 -3.92
N GLY A 230 -18.24 17.36 -3.74
CA GLY A 230 -19.60 16.87 -3.57
C GLY A 230 -20.27 17.43 -2.32
N VAL A 231 -19.58 17.45 -1.18
CA VAL A 231 -20.10 18.03 0.07
C VAL A 231 -20.48 19.50 -0.14
N ALA A 232 -19.60 20.28 -0.78
CA ALA A 232 -19.87 21.69 -1.07
C ALA A 232 -21.04 21.90 -2.04
N TRP A 233 -21.22 21.00 -3.01
CA TRP A 233 -22.26 21.13 -4.03
C TRP A 233 -23.63 20.70 -3.52
N PHE A 234 -23.69 19.59 -2.79
CA PHE A 234 -24.93 18.99 -2.31
C PHE A 234 -25.35 19.48 -0.92
N ASP A 235 -24.49 20.26 -0.24
CA ASP A 235 -24.68 20.70 1.14
C ASP A 235 -25.01 19.52 2.06
N SER A 236 -24.26 18.42 1.88
CA SER A 236 -24.52 17.13 2.53
C SER A 236 -23.21 16.41 2.84
N ALA A 237 -23.13 15.74 4.01
CA ALA A 237 -21.98 14.91 4.38
C ALA A 237 -21.90 13.59 3.59
N LEU A 238 -22.98 13.20 2.89
CA LEU A 238 -23.07 11.91 2.18
C LEU A 238 -21.90 11.62 1.23
N PRO A 239 -21.40 12.56 0.40
CA PRO A 239 -20.26 12.29 -0.48
C PRO A 239 -18.99 11.90 0.29
N ASP A 240 -18.72 12.53 1.44
CA ASP A 240 -17.58 12.20 2.31
C ASP A 240 -17.75 10.83 2.96
N LEU A 241 -18.94 10.52 3.48
CA LEU A 241 -19.23 9.22 4.08
C LEU A 241 -19.09 8.07 3.06
N VAL A 242 -19.56 8.28 1.82
CA VAL A 242 -19.41 7.30 0.74
C VAL A 242 -17.93 7.08 0.40
N ALA A 243 -17.14 8.14 0.30
CA ALA A 243 -15.70 8.02 0.13
C ALA A 243 -15.06 7.24 1.30
N GLY A 244 -15.43 7.56 2.54
CA GLY A 244 -15.01 6.84 3.74
C GLY A 244 -15.32 5.34 3.68
N ILE A 245 -16.53 4.94 3.27
CA ILE A 245 -16.91 3.52 3.11
C ILE A 245 -16.00 2.81 2.12
N VAL A 246 -15.76 3.42 0.96
CA VAL A 246 -14.92 2.84 -0.09
C VAL A 246 -13.50 2.64 0.42
N ILE A 247 -12.92 3.69 1.01
CA ILE A 247 -11.52 3.68 1.46
C ILE A 247 -11.33 2.75 2.66
N PHE A 248 -12.21 2.77 3.67
CA PHE A 248 -12.15 1.80 4.77
C PHE A 248 -12.29 0.36 4.28
N GLY A 249 -13.08 0.12 3.21
CA GLY A 249 -13.15 -1.18 2.55
C GLY A 249 -11.81 -1.63 1.97
N VAL A 250 -11.09 -0.72 1.31
CA VAL A 250 -9.74 -0.94 0.79
C VAL A 250 -8.76 -1.24 1.93
N VAL A 251 -8.73 -0.40 2.98
CA VAL A 251 -7.87 -0.58 4.15
C VAL A 251 -8.14 -1.91 4.86
N ALA A 252 -9.41 -2.27 5.06
CA ALA A 252 -9.78 -3.55 5.67
C ALA A 252 -9.33 -4.75 4.83
N ASN A 253 -9.37 -4.63 3.50
CA ASN A 253 -8.85 -5.67 2.62
C ASN A 253 -7.31 -5.77 2.70
N GLY A 254 -6.61 -4.64 2.71
CA GLY A 254 -5.16 -4.57 2.92
C GLY A 254 -4.75 -5.22 4.24
N ALA A 255 -5.44 -4.88 5.34
CA ALA A 255 -5.22 -5.47 6.65
C ALA A 255 -5.42 -6.99 6.67
N ARG A 256 -6.47 -7.50 6.00
CA ARG A 256 -6.69 -8.96 5.84
C ARG A 256 -5.54 -9.63 5.09
N ARG A 257 -4.98 -8.98 4.06
CA ARG A 257 -3.81 -9.50 3.33
C ARG A 257 -2.58 -9.55 4.23
N ILE A 258 -2.32 -8.50 5.00
CA ILE A 258 -1.22 -8.46 5.98
C ILE A 258 -1.37 -9.58 7.03
N LEU A 259 -2.60 -9.87 7.49
CA LEU A 259 -2.86 -10.97 8.41
C LEU A 259 -2.59 -12.35 7.77
N LYS A 260 -2.98 -12.56 6.50
CA LYS A 260 -2.69 -13.79 5.75
C LYS A 260 -1.18 -14.03 5.58
N LEU A 261 -0.40 -12.96 5.42
CA LEU A 261 1.06 -13.03 5.32
C LEU A 261 1.73 -13.51 6.61
N ALA A 262 1.06 -13.32 7.73
CA ALA A 262 1.62 -13.43 9.05
C ALA A 262 1.24 -14.75 9.77
N GLY A 263 0.38 -15.55 9.15
CA GLY A 263 -0.02 -16.90 9.55
C GLY A 263 0.70 -17.95 8.73
#